data_AF-K2PSB9-F1
#
_entry.id   AF-K2PSB9-F1
#
_cell.length_a   1.000
_cell.length_b   1.000
_cell.length_c   1.000
_cell.angle_alpha   90.00
_cell.angle_beta   90.00
_cell.angle_gamma   90.00
#
_symmetry.space_group_name_H-M   'P 1'
#
loop_
_entity.id
_entity.type
_entity.pdbx_description
1 polymer ?
#
loop_
_entity_poly.entity_id
_entity_poly.type
_entity_poly.pdbx_seq_one_letter_code
_entity_poly.pdbx_strand_id
1 'polypeptide(L)'
;MANLLLKIDQMDAAYVDKVSDQIYEQQPFFLSVLLGYSKDISMVEVEEIMKVYFLIWEYFKLNQNLPKKKITQTMFEKAQQKIIQMLHYSEGEPESLRDQIYEVEFQNLKSKSLWAAVLFRFHNRPALMNLNSENKGIILVGILSFIQCFEAQ
;
A
#
# COMPACT_ATOMS: atom_id res chain seq x y z
N MET A 1 15.35 5.10 -0.74
CA MET A 1 14.03 5.40 -0.13
C MET A 1 13.80 6.89 0.12
N ALA A 2 14.69 7.60 0.82
CA ALA A 2 14.52 9.04 1.10
C ALA A 2 14.27 9.90 -0.15
N ASN A 3 15.06 9.73 -1.21
CA ASN A 3 14.87 10.45 -2.48
C ASN A 3 13.50 10.18 -3.12
N LEU A 4 12.96 8.97 -2.94
CA LEU A 4 11.67 8.60 -3.50
C LEU A 4 10.54 9.28 -2.72
N LEU A 5 10.64 9.35 -1.39
CA LEU A 5 9.68 10.11 -0.59
C LEU A 5 9.66 11.59 -0.97
N LEU A 6 10.82 12.21 -1.12
CA LEU A 6 10.94 13.61 -1.57
C LEU A 6 10.31 13.82 -2.95
N LYS A 7 10.59 12.91 -3.90
CA LYS A 7 10.00 12.95 -5.24
C LYS A 7 8.46 12.91 -5.18
N ILE A 8 7.90 12.04 -4.35
CA ILE A 8 6.45 11.90 -4.19
C ILE A 8 5.81 13.13 -3.53
N ASP A 9 6.51 13.78 -2.59
CA ASP A 9 5.98 15.00 -1.95
C ASP A 9 5.99 16.23 -2.87
N GLN A 10 6.78 16.20 -3.94
CA GLN A 10 6.98 17.32 -4.88
C GLN A 10 6.31 17.08 -6.25
N MET A 11 5.39 16.12 -6.35
CA MET A 11 4.71 15.82 -7.61
C MET A 11 3.81 16.98 -8.03
N ASP A 12 3.86 17.32 -9.31
CA ASP A 12 2.94 18.24 -9.95
C ASP A 12 1.83 17.49 -10.71
N ALA A 13 0.85 18.23 -11.23
CA ALA A 13 -0.27 17.66 -11.98
C ALA A 13 0.20 16.85 -13.20
N ALA A 14 1.20 17.36 -13.94
CA ALA A 14 1.73 16.67 -15.12
C ALA A 14 2.37 15.32 -14.76
N TYR A 15 3.05 15.24 -13.62
CA TYR A 15 3.58 13.99 -13.09
C TYR A 15 2.46 13.04 -12.68
N VAL A 16 1.44 13.55 -11.99
CA VAL A 16 0.27 12.76 -11.56
C VAL A 16 -0.44 12.14 -12.75
N ASP A 17 -0.73 12.92 -13.79
CA ASP A 17 -1.37 12.44 -15.01
C ASP A 17 -0.53 11.33 -15.67
N LYS A 18 0.76 11.62 -15.89
CA LYS A 18 1.70 10.68 -16.51
C LYS A 18 1.78 9.35 -15.76
N VAL A 19 1.91 9.40 -14.42
CA VAL A 19 2.03 8.18 -13.62
C VAL A 19 0.71 7.43 -13.55
N SER A 20 -0.42 8.15 -13.46
CA SER A 20 -1.76 7.54 -13.50
C SER A 20 -1.98 6.79 -14.81
N ASP A 21 -1.64 7.39 -15.95
CA ASP A 21 -1.74 6.75 -17.27
C ASP A 21 -0.88 5.48 -17.35
N GLN A 22 0.37 5.57 -16.87
CA GLN A 22 1.27 4.42 -16.81
C GLN A 22 0.70 3.28 -15.97
N ILE A 23 0.15 3.60 -14.80
CA ILE A 23 -0.48 2.62 -13.93
C ILE A 23 -1.74 2.06 -14.60
N TYR A 24 -2.56 2.88 -15.23
CA TYR A 24 -3.79 2.43 -15.88
C TYR A 24 -3.49 1.40 -16.98
N GLU A 25 -2.48 1.65 -17.80
CA GLU A 25 -2.06 0.73 -18.87
C GLU A 25 -1.51 -0.60 -18.32
N GLN A 26 -0.68 -0.52 -17.27
CA GLN A 26 0.13 -1.64 -16.80
C GLN A 26 -0.49 -2.40 -15.63
N GLN A 27 -1.20 -1.72 -14.74
CA GLN A 27 -1.81 -2.23 -13.50
C GLN A 27 -3.18 -1.58 -13.24
N PRO A 28 -4.17 -1.75 -14.13
CA PRO A 28 -5.47 -1.08 -14.04
C PRO A 28 -6.22 -1.41 -12.74
N PHE A 29 -6.09 -2.64 -12.23
CA PHE A 29 -6.71 -3.03 -10.97
C PHE A 29 -6.13 -2.25 -9.78
N PHE A 30 -4.82 -2.01 -9.75
CA PHE A 30 -4.17 -1.20 -8.71
C PHE A 30 -4.76 0.23 -8.66
N LEU A 31 -4.94 0.87 -9.83
CA LEU A 31 -5.58 2.17 -9.91
C LEU A 31 -7.07 2.12 -9.51
N SER A 32 -7.79 1.07 -9.92
CA SER A 32 -9.22 0.93 -9.60
C SER A 32 -9.48 0.86 -8.09
N VAL A 33 -8.62 0.19 -7.32
CA VAL A 33 -8.75 0.13 -5.85
C VAL A 33 -8.48 1.49 -5.22
N LEU A 34 -7.45 2.21 -5.67
CA LEU A 34 -7.20 3.60 -5.24
C LEU A 34 -8.44 4.49 -5.45
N LEU A 35 -9.03 4.44 -6.64
CA LEU A 35 -10.24 5.20 -6.97
C LEU A 35 -11.47 4.71 -6.20
N GLY A 36 -11.51 3.43 -5.82
CA GLY A 36 -12.57 2.88 -4.97
C GLY A 36 -12.64 3.57 -3.62
N TYR A 37 -11.49 3.85 -2.99
CA TYR A 37 -11.43 4.51 -1.68
C TYR A 37 -11.99 5.92 -1.69
N SER A 38 -11.97 6.63 -2.82
CA SER A 38 -12.43 8.02 -2.90
C SER A 38 -13.93 8.20 -2.61
N LYS A 39 -14.69 7.10 -2.49
CA LYS A 39 -16.11 7.14 -2.12
C LYS A 39 -16.32 7.33 -0.62
N ASP A 40 -15.35 6.95 0.20
CA ASP A 40 -15.51 6.80 1.64
C ASP A 40 -14.64 7.79 2.45
N ILE A 41 -13.88 8.65 1.76
CA ILE A 41 -12.92 9.59 2.35
C ILE A 41 -12.92 10.95 1.63
N SER A 42 -12.37 11.98 2.27
CA SER A 42 -12.23 13.32 1.71
C SER A 42 -11.17 13.42 0.61
N MET A 43 -11.27 14.44 -0.24
CA MET A 43 -10.29 14.67 -1.32
C MET A 43 -8.85 14.83 -0.83
N VAL A 44 -8.64 15.44 0.34
CA VAL A 44 -7.30 15.61 0.93
C VAL A 44 -6.72 14.25 1.35
N GLU A 45 -7.54 13.34 1.87
CA GLU A 45 -7.14 11.98 2.18
C GLU A 45 -6.85 11.17 0.91
N VAL A 46 -7.68 11.32 -0.14
CA VAL A 46 -7.44 10.71 -1.45
C VAL A 46 -6.08 11.13 -2.00
N GLU A 47 -5.73 12.41 -1.93
CA GLU A 47 -4.45 12.92 -2.44
C GLU A 47 -3.26 12.26 -1.71
N GLU A 48 -3.32 12.15 -0.38
CA GLU A 48 -2.24 11.51 0.38
C GLU A 48 -2.18 9.99 0.16
N ILE A 49 -3.31 9.31 -0.06
CA ILE A 49 -3.31 7.89 -0.41
C ILE A 49 -2.79 7.69 -1.83
N MET A 50 -3.12 8.57 -2.77
CA MET A 50 -2.57 8.55 -4.13
C MET A 50 -1.05 8.66 -4.10
N LYS A 51 -0.49 9.56 -3.27
CA LYS A 51 0.96 9.66 -3.03
C LYS A 51 1.54 8.33 -2.53
N VAL A 52 0.85 7.64 -1.62
CA VAL A 52 1.26 6.30 -1.16
C VAL A 52 1.24 5.27 -2.30
N TYR A 53 0.21 5.28 -3.14
CA TYR A 53 0.12 4.38 -4.29
C TYR A 53 1.24 4.63 -5.30
N PHE A 54 1.57 5.91 -5.57
CA PHE A 54 2.66 6.27 -6.47
C PHE A 54 4.03 5.93 -5.88
N LEU A 55 4.19 6.04 -4.55
CA LEU A 55 5.38 5.58 -3.85
C LEU A 55 5.61 4.08 -4.09
N ILE A 56 4.57 3.26 -3.96
CA ILE A 56 4.63 1.81 -4.22
C ILE A 56 4.98 1.54 -5.68
N TRP A 57 4.26 2.17 -6.60
CA TRP A 57 4.48 2.02 -8.04
C TRP A 57 5.93 2.33 -8.43
N GLU A 58 6.43 3.49 -8.03
CA GLU A 58 7.78 3.92 -8.36
C GLU A 58 8.85 3.05 -7.67
N TYR A 59 8.60 2.56 -6.45
CA TYR A 59 9.51 1.64 -5.79
C TYR A 59 9.71 0.34 -6.60
N PHE A 60 8.63 -0.29 -7.06
CA PHE A 60 8.71 -1.54 -7.82
C PHE A 60 9.19 -1.32 -9.26
N LYS A 61 8.84 -0.20 -9.87
CA LYS A 61 9.35 0.20 -11.20
C LYS A 61 10.88 0.37 -11.22
N LEU A 62 11.47 0.88 -10.14
CA LEU A 62 12.91 1.14 -10.06
C LEU A 62 13.76 -0.08 -9.68
N ASN A 63 13.23 -1.00 -8.86
CA ASN A 63 14.08 -1.95 -8.14
C ASN A 63 14.24 -3.35 -8.75
N GLN A 64 13.40 -3.79 -9.69
CA GLN A 64 13.59 -5.01 -10.50
C GLN A 64 12.30 -5.32 -11.27
N ASN A 65 12.37 -5.30 -12.62
CA ASN A 65 11.33 -5.74 -13.55
C ASN A 65 9.90 -5.30 -13.17
N LEU A 66 9.43 -4.21 -13.79
CA LEU A 66 8.00 -3.88 -13.88
C LEU A 66 7.16 -5.16 -13.82
N PRO A 67 6.20 -5.27 -12.88
CA PRO A 67 5.45 -6.49 -12.65
C PRO A 67 4.99 -7.07 -13.98
N LYS A 68 5.63 -8.18 -14.39
CA LYS A 68 5.47 -8.78 -15.72
C LYS A 68 4.02 -9.21 -15.94
N LYS A 69 3.29 -9.38 -14.84
CA LYS A 69 1.90 -9.77 -14.79
C LYS A 69 1.07 -8.66 -14.16
N LYS A 70 -0.10 -8.39 -14.75
CA LYS A 70 -1.10 -7.53 -14.13
C LYS A 70 -1.61 -8.19 -12.85
N ILE A 71 -1.62 -7.47 -11.74
CA ILE A 71 -2.30 -7.92 -10.52
C ILE A 71 -3.78 -8.02 -10.84
N THR A 72 -4.35 -9.19 -10.62
CA THR A 72 -5.79 -9.41 -10.73
C THR A 72 -6.44 -9.28 -9.37
N GLN A 73 -7.75 -9.05 -9.37
CA GLN A 73 -8.56 -9.05 -8.15
C GLN A 73 -8.35 -10.31 -7.31
N THR A 74 -8.37 -11.50 -7.93
CA THR A 74 -8.15 -12.78 -7.22
C THR A 74 -6.78 -12.87 -6.55
N MET A 75 -5.72 -12.33 -7.18
CA MET A 75 -4.38 -12.30 -6.58
C MET A 75 -4.39 -11.41 -5.33
N PHE A 76 -4.99 -10.23 -5.46
CA PHE A 76 -5.13 -9.27 -4.37
C PHE A 76 -5.96 -9.82 -3.21
N GLU A 77 -7.15 -10.36 -3.48
CA GLU A 77 -8.03 -10.95 -2.46
C GLU A 77 -7.35 -12.10 -1.73
N LYS A 78 -6.55 -12.92 -2.43
CA LYS A 78 -5.77 -13.98 -1.79
C LYS A 78 -4.72 -13.43 -0.83
N ALA A 79 -4.03 -12.35 -1.20
CA ALA A 79 -3.05 -11.69 -0.32
C ALA A 79 -3.77 -11.03 0.88
N GLN A 80 -4.85 -10.31 0.60
CA GLN A 80 -5.69 -9.65 1.59
C GLN A 80 -6.24 -10.64 2.61
N GLN A 81 -6.75 -11.78 2.18
CA GLN A 81 -7.31 -12.79 3.06
C GLN A 81 -6.26 -13.36 4.02
N LYS A 82 -5.00 -13.52 3.58
CA LYS A 82 -3.91 -13.96 4.46
C LYS A 82 -3.62 -12.94 5.56
N ILE A 83 -3.58 -11.66 5.21
CA ILE A 83 -3.38 -10.57 6.17
C ILE A 83 -4.53 -10.52 7.17
N ILE A 84 -5.79 -10.62 6.70
CA ILE A 84 -6.97 -10.65 7.55
C ILE A 84 -6.94 -11.86 8.50
N GLN A 85 -6.58 -13.04 8.00
CA GLN A 85 -6.44 -14.25 8.82
C GLN A 85 -5.39 -14.06 9.91
N MET A 86 -4.20 -13.54 9.57
CA MET A 86 -3.16 -13.22 10.55
C MET A 86 -3.69 -12.24 11.62
N LEU A 87 -4.39 -11.17 11.23
CA LEU A 87 -4.96 -10.22 12.18
C LEU A 87 -5.99 -10.89 13.10
N HIS A 88 -6.87 -11.72 12.56
CA HIS A 88 -7.85 -12.47 13.34
C HIS A 88 -7.17 -13.46 14.30
N TYR A 89 -6.12 -14.16 13.88
CA TYR A 89 -5.37 -15.05 14.78
C TYR A 89 -4.61 -14.30 15.88
N SER A 90 -4.26 -13.04 15.65
CA SER A 90 -3.62 -12.20 16.66
C SER A 90 -4.60 -11.63 17.68
N GLU A 91 -5.91 -11.67 17.41
CA GLU A 91 -6.92 -11.07 18.27
C GLU A 91 -7.12 -11.88 19.56
N GLY A 92 -7.03 -11.21 20.70
CA GLY A 92 -7.15 -11.85 22.01
C GLY A 92 -5.89 -12.56 22.52
N GLU A 93 -4.83 -12.65 21.70
CA GLU A 93 -3.59 -13.28 22.09
C GLU A 93 -2.70 -12.37 22.97
N PRO A 94 -1.86 -12.94 23.85
CA PRO A 94 -0.86 -12.18 24.61
C PRO A 94 0.07 -11.39 23.68
N GLU A 95 0.57 -10.25 24.15
CA GLU A 95 1.47 -9.38 23.35
C GLU A 95 2.68 -10.13 22.79
N SER A 96 3.33 -10.97 23.61
CA SER A 96 4.48 -11.79 23.18
C SER A 96 4.16 -12.77 22.04
N LEU A 97 2.92 -13.27 21.98
CA LEU A 97 2.49 -14.19 20.91
C LEU A 97 2.05 -13.41 19.66
N ARG A 98 1.42 -12.24 19.83
CA ARG A 98 1.12 -11.32 18.73
C ARG A 98 2.39 -10.87 18.00
N ASP A 99 3.43 -10.52 18.75
CA ASP A 99 4.71 -10.13 18.19
C ASP A 99 5.33 -11.25 17.37
N GLN A 100 5.24 -12.51 17.83
CA GLN A 100 5.70 -13.67 17.06
C GLN A 100 4.89 -13.89 15.78
N ILE A 101 3.55 -13.77 15.84
CA ILE A 101 2.68 -13.89 14.67
C ILE A 101 3.04 -12.84 13.62
N TYR A 102 3.19 -11.59 14.04
CA TYR A 102 3.56 -10.49 13.15
C TYR A 102 4.99 -10.66 12.64
N GLU A 103 5.93 -11.08 13.48
CA GLU A 103 7.31 -11.31 13.08
C GLU A 103 7.39 -12.36 11.97
N VAL A 104 6.68 -13.49 12.10
CA VAL A 104 6.66 -14.54 11.07
C VAL A 104 6.15 -14.00 9.73
N GLU A 105 5.08 -13.20 9.74
CA GLU A 105 4.53 -12.64 8.50
C GLU A 105 5.45 -11.55 7.92
N PHE A 106 5.94 -10.62 8.74
CA PHE A 106 6.79 -9.51 8.30
C PHE A 106 8.22 -9.95 7.97
N GLN A 107 8.73 -11.06 8.51
CA GLN A 107 10.05 -11.58 8.16
C GLN A 107 10.13 -11.90 6.66
N ASN A 108 9.03 -12.38 6.08
CA ASN A 108 8.93 -12.76 4.67
C ASN A 108 8.70 -11.57 3.71
N LEU A 109 8.37 -10.39 4.24
CA LEU A 109 8.22 -9.18 3.44
C LEU A 109 9.59 -8.74 2.91
N LYS A 110 9.79 -8.71 1.59
CA LYS A 110 11.07 -8.31 1.00
C LYS A 110 11.27 -6.80 1.05
N SER A 111 10.20 -6.03 0.90
CA SER A 111 10.18 -4.57 0.80
C SER A 111 9.89 -3.91 2.15
N LYS A 112 10.60 -4.35 3.20
CA LYS A 112 10.46 -3.78 4.56
C LYS A 112 10.65 -2.26 4.59
N SER A 113 11.59 -1.74 3.79
CA SER A 113 11.84 -0.29 3.70
C SER A 113 10.70 0.48 3.03
N LEU A 114 10.01 -0.12 2.05
CA LEU A 114 8.80 0.44 1.46
C LEU A 114 7.68 0.48 2.49
N TRP A 115 7.43 -0.64 3.17
CA TRP A 115 6.37 -0.72 4.18
C TRP A 115 6.61 0.23 5.35
N ALA A 116 7.84 0.32 5.85
CA ALA A 116 8.20 1.29 6.88
C ALA A 116 7.93 2.73 6.43
N ALA A 117 8.18 3.08 5.16
CA ALA A 117 7.88 4.40 4.65
C ALA A 117 6.37 4.67 4.49
N VAL A 118 5.59 3.65 4.09
CA VAL A 118 4.12 3.74 4.09
C VAL A 118 3.64 4.05 5.51
N LEU A 119 4.04 3.23 6.49
CA LEU A 119 3.68 3.45 7.89
C LEU A 119 4.13 4.84 8.36
N PHE A 120 5.35 5.26 8.03
CA PHE A 120 5.84 6.59 8.36
C PHE A 120 4.89 7.69 7.84
N ARG A 121 4.39 7.60 6.61
CA ARG A 121 3.40 8.57 6.10
C ARG A 121 2.10 8.55 6.90
N PHE A 122 1.56 7.38 7.22
CA PHE A 122 0.33 7.24 8.02
C PHE A 122 0.45 7.76 9.46
N HIS A 123 1.67 7.90 9.98
CA HIS A 123 1.95 8.47 11.29
C HIS A 123 2.31 9.96 11.26
N ASN A 124 2.74 10.51 10.10
CA ASN A 124 3.28 11.87 10.02
C ASN A 124 2.50 12.82 9.11
N ARG A 125 1.56 12.32 8.28
CA ARG A 125 0.71 13.15 7.42
C ARG A 125 -0.64 13.37 8.12
N PRO A 126 -1.03 14.63 8.45
CA PRO A 126 -2.26 14.90 9.19
C PRO A 126 -3.51 14.24 8.58
N ALA A 127 -3.65 14.28 7.25
CA ALA A 127 -4.78 13.65 6.56
C ALA A 127 -4.84 12.13 6.80
N LEU A 128 -3.71 11.43 6.77
CA LEU A 128 -3.65 9.98 6.99
C LEU A 128 -3.70 9.60 8.48
N MET A 129 -3.18 10.47 9.34
CA MET A 129 -3.19 10.27 10.79
C MET A 129 -4.63 10.33 11.33
N ASN A 130 -5.43 11.26 10.80
CA ASN A 130 -6.79 11.55 11.24
C ASN A 130 -7.87 10.71 10.53
N LEU A 131 -7.49 9.82 9.61
CA LEU A 131 -8.41 8.83 9.06
C LEU A 131 -9.08 8.05 10.19
N ASN A 132 -10.39 7.81 10.07
CA ASN A 132 -11.08 6.93 11.00
C ASN A 132 -10.43 5.54 10.99
N SER A 133 -10.45 4.86 12.13
CA SER A 133 -9.70 3.61 12.33
C SER A 133 -10.11 2.50 11.35
N GLU A 134 -11.39 2.43 10.97
CA GLU A 134 -11.91 1.44 10.04
C GLU A 134 -11.35 1.64 8.63
N ASN A 135 -11.52 2.83 8.06
CA ASN A 135 -10.98 3.18 6.75
C ASN A 135 -9.45 3.04 6.73
N LYS A 136 -8.77 3.50 7.80
CA LYS A 136 -7.32 3.37 7.93
C LYS A 136 -6.88 1.91 7.88
N GLY A 137 -7.59 1.02 8.59
CA GLY A 137 -7.34 -0.42 8.56
C GLY A 137 -7.55 -1.02 7.17
N ILE A 138 -8.70 -0.75 6.54
CA ILE A 138 -9.04 -1.22 5.19
C ILE A 138 -7.96 -0.81 4.17
N ILE A 139 -7.56 0.46 4.19
CA ILE A 139 -6.57 1.01 3.26
C ILE A 139 -5.18 0.41 3.52
N LEU A 140 -4.73 0.30 4.77
CA LEU A 140 -3.42 -0.29 5.10
C LEU A 140 -3.33 -1.76 4.71
N VAL A 141 -4.39 -2.54 4.96
CA VAL A 141 -4.48 -3.95 4.52
C VAL A 141 -4.43 -4.02 3.00
N GLY A 142 -5.16 -3.15 2.29
CA GLY A 142 -5.12 -3.10 0.83
C GLY A 142 -3.73 -2.76 0.29
N ILE A 143 -3.07 -1.76 0.86
CA ILE A 143 -1.70 -1.38 0.49
C ILE A 143 -0.73 -2.55 0.69
N LEU A 144 -0.75 -3.19 1.86
CA LEU A 144 0.15 -4.31 2.14
C LEU A 144 -0.11 -5.49 1.19
N SER A 145 -1.39 -5.75 0.86
CA SER A 145 -1.78 -6.77 -0.12
C SER A 145 -1.17 -6.52 -1.50
N PHE A 146 -1.15 -5.26 -1.96
CA PHE A 146 -0.50 -4.91 -3.22
C PHE A 146 1.02 -5.08 -3.17
N ILE A 147 1.67 -4.67 -2.07
CA ILE A 147 3.11 -4.88 -1.90
C ILE A 147 3.44 -6.38 -1.98
N GLN A 148 2.71 -7.23 -1.26
CA GLN A 148 2.90 -8.69 -1.33
C GLN A 148 2.66 -9.24 -2.74
N CYS A 149 1.64 -8.74 -3.45
CA CYS A 149 1.35 -9.14 -4.83
C CYS A 149 2.43 -8.71 -5.83
N PHE A 150 3.09 -7.57 -5.61
CA PHE A 150 4.23 -7.14 -6.43
C PHE A 150 5.49 -7.95 -6.14
N GLU A 151 5.74 -8.35 -4.88
CA GLU A 151 6.90 -9.16 -4.48
C GLU A 151 6.85 -10.63 -4.92
N ALA A 152 5.65 -11.13 -5.22
CA ALA A 152 5.38 -12.51 -5.62
C ALA A 152 5.56 -12.75 -7.14
N GLN A 153 5.98 -11.74 -7.90
CA GLN A 153 6.17 -11.79 -9.35
C GLN A 153 7.62 -11.99 -9.79
#